data_AF-C6ZEB9-F1
#
_entry.id   AF-C6ZEB9-F1
#
_cell.length_a   1.000
_cell.length_b   1.000
_cell.length_c   1.000
_cell.angle_alpha   90.00
_cell.angle_beta   90.00
_cell.angle_gamma   90.00
#
_symmetry.space_group_name_H-M   'P 1'
#
loop_
_entity.id
_entity.type
_entity.pdbx_description
1 polymer ?
#
loop_
_entity_poly.entity_id
_entity_poly.type
_entity_poly.pdbx_seq_one_letter_code
_entity_poly.pdbx_strand_id
1 'polypeptide(L)' 'EFAKKHGADEATAKQIMTIVHECEEKFATNEDHCARAMEVSRCFRDHMHRLQWAPSVDVLVGEILVEMA' A
#
# COMPACT_ATOMS: atom_id res chain seq x y z
N GLU A 1 3.80 -5.33 12.52
CA GLU A 1 5.27 -5.41 12.53
C GLU A 1 5.95 -4.55 11.46
N PHE A 2 5.78 -4.78 10.15
CA PHE A 2 6.51 -4.03 9.08
C PHE A 2 6.32 -2.50 9.13
N ALA A 3 5.09 -1.99 9.15
CA ALA A 3 4.81 -0.54 9.17
C ALA A 3 5.39 0.20 10.41
N LYS A 4 5.35 -0.43 11.60
CA LYS A 4 5.91 0.14 12.83
C LYS A 4 7.43 0.23 12.79
N LYS A 5 8.10 -0.73 12.13
CA LYS A 5 9.56 -0.79 11.99
C LYS A 5 10.12 0.26 11.02
N HIS A 6 9.27 0.78 10.13
CA HIS A 6 9.62 1.77 9.09
C HIS A 6 8.95 3.16 9.30
N GLY A 7 8.55 3.49 10.54
CA GLY A 7 8.20 4.87 10.92
C GLY A 7 6.70 5.20 11.01
N ALA A 8 5.80 4.24 10.86
CA ALA A 8 4.37 4.48 11.07
C ALA A 8 4.01 4.36 12.57
N ASP A 9 3.54 5.45 13.17
CA ASP A 9 2.87 5.40 14.47
C ASP A 9 1.52 4.64 14.38
N GLU A 10 0.89 4.36 15.52
CA GLU A 10 -0.36 3.59 15.55
C GLU A 10 -1.50 4.25 14.74
N ALA A 11 -1.51 5.59 14.70
CA ALA A 11 -2.48 6.35 13.92
C ALA A 11 -2.29 6.12 12.41
N THR A 12 -1.04 6.18 11.94
CA THR A 12 -0.68 5.91 10.55
C THR A 12 -1.01 4.47 10.15
N ALA A 13 -0.71 3.49 11.02
CA ALA A 13 -1.07 2.10 10.76
C ALA A 13 -2.59 1.88 10.61
N LYS A 14 -3.40 2.53 11.47
CA LYS A 14 -4.87 2.49 11.35
C LYS A 14 -5.34 3.13 10.05
N GLN A 15 -4.78 4.28 9.67
CA GLN A 15 -5.14 4.96 8.43
C GLN A 15 -4.83 4.11 7.19
N ILE A 16 -3.70 3.42 7.16
CA ILE A 16 -3.36 2.48 6.08
C ILE A 16 -4.40 1.36 5.99
N MET A 17 -4.78 0.76 7.12
CA MET A 17 -5.78 -0.32 7.14
C MET A 17 -7.16 0.16 6.69
N THR A 18 -7.58 1.35 7.09
CA THR A 18 -8.83 1.96 6.62
C THR A 18 -8.84 2.08 5.10
N ILE A 19 -7.75 2.58 4.50
CA ILE A 19 -7.64 2.72 3.03
C ILE A 19 -7.69 1.36 2.33
N VAL A 20 -7.03 0.34 2.89
CA VAL A 20 -7.08 -1.02 2.32
C VAL A 20 -8.51 -1.54 2.32
N HIS A 21 -9.22 -1.44 3.44
CA HIS A 21 -10.61 -1.90 3.54
C HIS A 21 -11.56 -1.14 2.61
N GLU A 22 -11.41 0.19 2.47
CA GLU A 22 -12.17 0.98 1.49
C GLU A 22 -11.95 0.48 0.05
N CYS A 23 -10.70 0.14 -0.30
CA CYS A 23 -10.39 -0.42 -1.61
C CYS A 23 -10.93 -1.83 -1.78
N GLU A 24 -10.91 -2.68 -0.74
CA GLU A 24 -11.49 -4.03 -0.77
C GLU A 24 -13.00 -3.99 -0.98
N GLU A 25 -13.71 -3.14 -0.24
CA GLU A 25 -15.16 -2.96 -0.37
C GLU A 25 -15.56 -2.49 -1.78
N LYS A 26 -14.77 -1.55 -2.35
CA LYS A 26 -15.02 -1.01 -3.69
C LYS A 26 -14.97 -2.06 -4.79
N PHE A 27 -14.14 -3.10 -4.65
CA PHE A 27 -13.97 -4.16 -5.65
C PHE A 27 -14.46 -5.53 -5.17
N ALA A 28 -15.27 -5.57 -4.11
CA ALA A 28 -15.72 -6.82 -3.49
C ALA A 28 -16.52 -7.74 -4.45
N THR A 29 -17.20 -7.15 -5.44
CA THR A 29 -18.02 -7.87 -6.42
C THR A 29 -17.23 -8.48 -7.58
N ASN A 30 -15.93 -8.24 -7.68
CA ASN A 30 -15.09 -8.88 -8.69
C ASN A 30 -14.77 -10.32 -8.27
N GLU A 31 -15.29 -11.29 -9.02
CA GLU A 31 -15.14 -12.72 -8.76
C GLU A 31 -13.76 -13.26 -9.17
N ASP A 32 -13.07 -12.59 -10.11
CA ASP A 32 -11.69 -12.92 -10.45
C ASP A 32 -10.76 -12.38 -9.35
N HIS A 33 -10.25 -13.29 -8.52
CA HIS A 33 -9.36 -12.97 -7.41
C HIS A 33 -8.06 -12.26 -7.85
N CYS A 34 -7.53 -12.61 -9.03
CA CYS A 34 -6.32 -11.97 -9.56
C CYS A 34 -6.61 -10.53 -9.98
N ALA A 35 -7.70 -10.33 -10.71
CA ALA A 35 -8.13 -9.00 -11.13
C ALA A 35 -8.48 -8.12 -9.91
N ARG A 36 -9.24 -8.65 -8.95
CA ARG A 36 -9.59 -7.94 -7.72
C ARG A 36 -8.37 -7.51 -6.92
N ALA A 37 -7.40 -8.39 -6.73
CA ALA A 37 -6.15 -8.04 -6.04
C ALA A 37 -5.41 -6.90 -6.75
N MET A 38 -5.39 -6.91 -8.09
CA MET A 38 -4.77 -5.84 -8.87
C MET A 38 -5.51 -4.50 -8.73
N GLU A 39 -6.83 -4.52 -8.72
CA GLU A 39 -7.68 -3.33 -8.55
C GLU A 39 -7.55 -2.72 -7.15
N VAL A 40 -7.59 -3.55 -6.10
CA VAL A 40 -7.34 -3.14 -4.72
C VAL A 40 -5.94 -2.52 -4.60
N SER A 41 -4.93 -3.17 -5.17
CA SER A 41 -3.54 -2.69 -5.13
C SER A 41 -3.37 -1.33 -5.84
N ARG A 42 -4.03 -1.13 -6.98
CA ARG A 42 -4.02 0.14 -7.71
C ARG A 42 -4.71 1.25 -6.92
N CYS A 43 -5.87 0.96 -6.34
CA CYS A 43 -6.60 1.89 -5.48
C CYS A 43 -5.75 2.33 -4.28
N PHE A 44 -5.15 1.38 -3.56
CA PHE A 44 -4.28 1.65 -2.43
C PHE A 44 -3.10 2.55 -2.83
N ARG A 45 -2.41 2.22 -3.91
CA ARG A 45 -1.29 3.01 -4.46
C ARG A 45 -1.72 4.46 -4.74
N ASP A 46 -2.88 4.65 -5.38
CA ASP A 46 -3.38 5.99 -5.70
C ASP A 46 -3.70 6.82 -4.44
N HIS A 47 -4.18 6.19 -3.37
CA HIS A 47 -4.33 6.85 -2.06
C HIS A 47 -2.98 7.23 -1.45
N MET A 48 -1.99 6.33 -1.48
CA MET A 48 -0.64 6.62 -0.95
C MET A 48 0.04 7.77 -1.70
N HIS A 49 -0.13 7.85 -3.02
CA HIS A 49 0.36 9.00 -3.79
C HIS A 49 -0.33 10.31 -3.39
N ARG A 50 -1.66 10.31 -3.17
CA ARG A 50 -2.40 11.51 -2.74
C ARG A 50 -1.99 11.99 -1.35
N LEU A 51 -1.70 11.06 -0.44
CA LEU A 51 -1.20 11.36 0.90
C LEU A 51 0.29 11.75 0.91
N GLN A 52 0.96 11.71 -0.25
CA GLN A 52 2.41 11.91 -0.38
C GLN A 52 3.24 10.94 0.48
N TRP A 53 2.69 9.74 0.73
CA TRP A 53 3.35 8.66 1.47
C TRP A 53 4.05 7.66 0.55
N ALA A 54 3.87 7.81 -0.76
CA ALA A 54 4.61 7.03 -1.74
C ALA A 54 6.09 7.46 -1.77
N PRO A 55 7.06 6.55 -1.57
CA PRO A 55 8.47 6.84 -1.77
C PRO A 55 8.75 7.21 -3.23
N SER A 56 9.84 7.94 -3.48
CA SER A 56 10.30 8.14 -4.85
C SER A 56 10.76 6.81 -5.47
N VAL A 57 10.75 6.73 -6.80
CA VAL A 57 11.24 5.56 -7.52
C VAL A 57 12.69 5.25 -7.14
N ASP A 58 13.51 6.29 -6.92
CA ASP A 58 14.90 6.12 -6.50
C ASP A 58 15.03 5.47 -5.12
N VAL A 59 14.15 5.82 -4.16
CA VAL A 59 14.11 5.20 -2.83
C VAL A 59 13.70 3.74 -2.93
N LEU A 60 12.66 3.44 -3.71
CA LEU A 60 12.21 2.06 -3.96
C LEU A 60 13.30 1.18 -4.55
N VAL A 61 14.01 1.67 -5.57
CA VAL A 61 15.11 0.93 -6.21
C VAL A 61 16.28 0.78 -5.24
N GLY A 62 16.59 1.82 -4.46
CA GLY A 62 17.62 1.76 -3.43
C GLY A 62 17.36 0.68 -2.37
N GLU A 63 16.14 0.58 -1.87
CA GLU A 63 15.80 -0.42 -0.85
C GLU A 63 15.84 -1.86 -1.41
N ILE A 64 15.35 -2.09 -2.64
CA ILE A 64 15.43 -3.42 -3.29
C ILE A 64 16.88 -3.87 -3.45
N LEU A 65 17.77 -2.96 -3.87
CA LEU A 65 19.19 -3.27 -4.06
C LEU A 65 19.90 -3.55 -2.73
N VAL A 66 19.51 -2.88 -1.65
CA VAL A 66 20.06 -3.08 -0.30
C VAL A 66 19.57 -4.39 0.32
N GLU A 67 18.30 -4.77 0.11
CA GLU A 67 17.77 -6.06 0.61
C GLU A 67 18.36 -7.28 -0.12
N MET A 68 18.93 -7.09 -1.32
CA MET A 68 19.57 -8.14 -2.12
C MET A 68 21.08 -8.27 -1.90
N ALA A 69 21.69 -7.38 -1.10
CA ALA A 69 23.13 -7.36 -0.80
C ALA A 69 23.46 -8.05 0.53
#